data_AF-A0A7Z9Y927-F1
#
_entry.id   AF-A0A7Z9Y927-F1
#
_cell.length_a   1.000
_cell.length_b   1.000
_cell.length_c   1.000
_cell.angle_alpha   90.00
_cell.angle_beta   90.00
_cell.angle_gamma   90.00
#
_symmetry.space_group_name_H-M   'P 1'
#
loop_
_entity.id
_entity.type
_entity.pdbx_description
1 polymer ?
#
loop_
_entity_poly.entity_id
_entity_poly.type
_entity_poly.pdbx_seq_one_letter_code
_entity_poly.pdbx_strand_id
1 'polypeptide(L)' 'AYITDVGMTGPHDSVIGVKKDSVLRRFITMMPVKFDVAKGDVRLSAVEIEVDENTGRAIRISRMQIPLK' A
#
# COMPACT_ATOMS: atom_id res chain seq x y z
N ALA A 1 -3.50 -16.75 -11.04
CA ALA A 1 -3.07 -15.34 -10.94
C ALA A 1 -2.09 -15.20 -9.79
N TYR A 2 -1.01 -14.44 -9.95
CA TYR A 2 0.01 -14.25 -8.92
C TYR A 2 0.51 -12.80 -8.92
N ILE A 3 0.74 -12.24 -7.74
CA ILE A 3 1.42 -10.96 -7.52
C ILE A 3 2.19 -11.06 -6.21
N THR A 4 3.40 -10.50 -6.16
CA THR A 4 4.25 -10.58 -4.95
C THR A 4 3.70 -9.71 -3.82
N ASP A 5 3.23 -8.50 -4.14
CA ASP A 5 2.64 -7.57 -3.18
C ASP A 5 1.56 -6.73 -3.87
N VAL A 6 0.39 -6.56 -3.25
CA VAL A 6 -0.71 -5.77 -3.82
C VAL A 6 -0.43 -4.26 -3.71
N GLY A 7 0.24 -3.85 -2.63
CA GLY A 7 0.43 -2.47 -2.20
C GLY A 7 -0.40 -2.16 -0.95
N MET A 8 -0.14 -1.00 -0.36
CA MET A 8 -0.86 -0.48 0.80
C MET A 8 -2.10 0.31 0.38
N THR A 9 -3.19 0.20 1.14
CA THR A 9 -4.30 1.15 1.13
C THR A 9 -4.18 2.10 2.32
N GLY A 10 -3.84 3.35 2.07
CA GLY A 10 -3.50 4.30 3.13
C GLY A 10 -2.78 5.55 2.61
N PRO A 11 -2.20 6.37 3.50
CA PRO A 11 -1.48 7.59 3.12
C PRO A 11 -0.27 7.26 2.24
N HIS A 12 -0.32 7.65 0.97
CA HIS A 12 0.75 7.40 0.01
C HIS A 12 1.96 8.31 0.26
N ASP A 13 1.74 9.55 0.70
CA ASP A 13 2.81 10.47 1.08
C ASP A 13 3.38 10.16 2.48
N SER A 14 3.96 8.98 2.65
CA SER A 14 4.41 8.47 3.94
C SER A 14 5.59 7.50 3.81
N VAL A 15 6.13 7.02 4.94
CA VAL A 15 7.02 5.86 4.97
C VAL A 15 6.26 4.69 5.58
N ILE A 16 5.75 3.79 4.73
CA ILE A 16 4.94 2.62 5.13
C ILE A 16 3.77 3.03 6.05
N GLY A 17 3.05 4.10 5.69
CA GLY A 17 1.90 4.61 6.43
C GLY A 17 2.24 5.52 7.63
N VAL A 18 3.52 5.68 7.96
CA VAL A 18 4.00 6.52 9.08
C VAL A 18 4.46 7.88 8.57
N LYS A 19 4.29 8.93 9.39
CA LYS A 19 4.86 10.26 9.10
C LYS A 19 6.35 10.17 8.80
N LYS A 20 6.77 10.74 7.66
CA LYS A 20 8.16 10.71 7.17
C LYS A 20 9.15 11.22 8.21
N ASP A 21 8.85 12.34 8.87
CA ASP A 21 9.77 12.99 9.82
C ASP A 21 10.11 12.10 11.02
N SER A 22 9.13 11.36 11.56
CA SER A 22 9.37 10.41 12.64
C SER A 22 10.33 9.31 12.19
N VAL A 23 10.12 8.76 10.99
CA VAL A 23 10.97 7.69 10.48
C VAL A 23 12.38 8.19 10.18
N LEU A 24 12.51 9.35 9.53
CA LEU A 24 13.82 9.98 9.26
C LEU A 24 14.58 10.27 10.56
N ARG A 25 13.90 10.84 11.57
CA ARG A 25 14.52 11.09 12.88
C ARG A 25 15.05 9.80 13.52
N ARG A 26 14.28 8.70 13.46
CA ARG A 26 14.74 7.39 13.95
C ARG A 26 16.01 6.93 13.24
N PHE A 27 16.04 6.98 11.91
CA PHE A 27 17.17 6.48 11.13
C PHE A 27 18.42 7.35 11.25
N ILE A 28 18.27 8.67 11.35
CA ILE A 28 19.43 9.57 11.49
C ILE A 28 20.00 9.51 12.90
N THR A 29 19.14 9.55 13.92
CA THR A 29 19.59 9.64 15.32
C THR A 29 19.85 8.28 15.96
N MET A 30 19.35 7.20 15.35
CA MET A 30 19.32 5.85 15.94
C MET A 30 18.61 5.77 17.30
N MET A 31 17.84 6.79 17.67
CA MET A 31 17.08 6.85 18.92
C MET A 31 15.63 6.37 18.73
N PRO A 32 15.00 5.81 19.77
CA PRO A 32 13.57 5.50 19.74
C PRO A 32 12.71 6.74 19.49
N VAL A 33 11.68 6.60 18.67
CA VAL A 33 10.68 7.63 18.40
C VAL A 33 9.30 7.01 18.31
N LYS A 34 8.26 7.80 18.60
CA LYS A 34 6.88 7.38 18.38
C LYS A 34 6.52 7.47 16.90
N PHE A 35 5.88 6.43 16.39
CA PHE A 35 5.34 6.39 15.03
C PHE A 35 3.86 6.76 15.03
N ASP A 36 3.55 7.92 14.45
CA ASP A 36 2.19 8.34 14.19
C ASP A 36 1.83 8.04 12.73
N VAL A 37 0.57 7.67 12.49
CA VAL A 37 0.01 7.48 11.16
C VAL A 37 0.06 8.80 10.38
N ALA A 38 0.52 8.73 9.13
CA ALA A 38 0.47 9.85 8.19
C ALA A 38 -0.99 10.21 7.83
N LYS A 39 -1.20 11.40 7.28
CA LYS A 39 -2.54 11.89 6.90
C LYS A 39 -2.49 12.46 5.48
N GLY A 40 -3.62 12.42 4.77
CA GLY A 40 -3.74 12.90 3.39
C GLY A 40 -3.16 11.93 2.36
N ASP A 41 -3.32 12.27 1.06
CA ASP A 41 -2.92 11.46 -0.10
C ASP A 41 -3.27 9.98 0.08
N VAL A 42 -4.48 9.68 0.55
CA VAL A 42 -4.89 8.29 0.75
C VAL A 42 -5.06 7.65 -0.63
N ARG A 43 -4.42 6.51 -0.85
CA ARG A 43 -4.57 5.74 -2.08
C ARG A 43 -4.97 4.32 -1.74
N LEU A 44 -5.79 3.72 -2.59
CA LEU A 44 -6.17 2.32 -2.53
C LEU A 44 -5.30 1.53 -3.50
N SER A 45 -4.68 0.47 -2.99
CA SER A 45 -4.02 -0.55 -3.79
C SER A 45 -4.90 -1.78 -3.82
N ALA A 46 -5.20 -2.28 -5.01
CA ALA A 46 -6.01 -3.47 -5.20
C ALA A 46 -5.57 -4.26 -6.44
N VAL A 47 -6.07 -5.48 -6.55
CA VAL A 47 -5.95 -6.31 -7.74
C VAL A 47 -7.33 -6.84 -8.09
N GLU A 48 -7.75 -6.61 -9.33
CA GLU A 48 -8.91 -7.24 -9.92
C GLU A 48 -8.44 -8.53 -10.60
N ILE A 49 -9.10 -9.65 -10.30
CA ILE A 49 -8.83 -10.95 -10.92
C ILE A 49 -10.13 -11.41 -11.58
N GLU A 50 -10.05 -11.64 -12.88
CA GLU A 50 -11.13 -12.24 -13.65
C GLU A 50 -10.91 -13.76 -13.68
N VAL A 51 -11.96 -14.53 -13.40
CA VAL A 51 -11.90 -15.99 -13.22
C VAL A 51 -12.92 -16.65 -14.14
N ASP A 52 -12.50 -17.69 -14.85
CA ASP A 52 -13.40 -18.58 -15.59
C ASP A 52 -14.16 -19.46 -14.60
N GLU A 53 -15.48 -19.31 -14.55
CA GLU A 53 -16.35 -20.03 -13.62
C GLU A 53 -16.37 -21.56 -13.85
N ASN A 54 -16.12 -22.02 -15.08
CA ASN A 54 -16.18 -23.45 -15.40
C ASN A 54 -14.90 -24.17 -14.99
N THR A 55 -13.75 -23.51 -15.14
CA THR A 55 -12.43 -24.13 -14.89
C THR A 55 -11.81 -23.71 -13.56
N GLY A 56 -12.35 -22.65 -12.93
CA GLY A 56 -11.78 -22.02 -11.73
C GLY A 56 -10.44 -21.33 -11.98
N ARG A 57 -10.01 -21.20 -13.24
CA ARG A 57 -8.71 -20.62 -13.59
C ARG A 57 -8.85 -19.11 -13.77
N ALA A 58 -7.86 -18.38 -13.29
CA ALA A 58 -7.78 -16.94 -13.56
C ALA A 58 -7.49 -16.70 -15.05
N ILE A 59 -8.32 -15.86 -15.68
CA ILE A 59 -8.18 -15.46 -17.09
C ILE A 59 -7.51 -14.09 -17.22
N ARG A 60 -7.62 -13.23 -16.20
CA ARG A 60 -6.95 -11.93 -16.16
C ARG A 60 -6.58 -11.52 -14.74
N ILE A 61 -5.51 -10.73 -14.63
CA ILE A 61 -5.11 -10.03 -13.41
C ILE A 61 -4.80 -8.58 -13.77
N SER A 62 -5.46 -7.62 -13.11
CA SER A 62 -5.29 -6.18 -13.33
C SER A 62 -4.94 -5.50 -11.99
N ARG A 63 -3.80 -4.79 -11.93
CA ARG A 63 -3.43 -4.01 -10.73
C ARG A 63 -4.11 -2.65 -10.75
N MET A 64 -4.59 -2.20 -9.61
CA MET A 64 -5.27 -0.92 -9.43
C MET A 64 -4.59 -0.08 -8.34
N GLN A 65 -4.43 1.21 -8.62
CA GLN A 65 -3.93 2.25 -7.72
C GLN A 65 -4.86 3.46 -7.86
N ILE A 66 -5.67 3.71 -6.84
CA ILE A 66 -6.79 4.67 -6.91
C ILE A 66 -6.63 5.73 -5.83
N PRO A 67 -6.51 7.03 -6.17
CA PRO A 67 -6.57 8.11 -5.19
C PRO A 67 -7.95 8.18 -4.51
N LEU A 68 -7.97 8.17 -3.17
CA LEU A 68 -9.16 8.29 -2.33
C LEU A 68 -9.08 9.61 -1.58
N LYS A 69 -9.56 10.70 -2.20
CA LYS A 69 -9.69 12.07 -1.64
C LYS A 69 -8.58 12.56 -0.70
#